data_AF-A0A1E3HW53-F1
#
_entry.id   AF-A0A1E3HW53-F1
#
_cell.length_a   1.000
_cell.length_b   1.000
_cell.length_c   1.000
_cell.angle_alpha   90.00
_cell.angle_beta   90.00
_cell.angle_gamma   90.00
#
_symmetry.space_group_name_H-M   'P 1'
#
loop_
_entity.id
_entity.type
_entity.pdbx_description
1 polymer ?
#
loop_
_entity_poly.entity_id
_entity_poly.type
_entity_poly.pdbx_seq_one_letter_code
_entity_poly.pdbx_strand_id
1 'polypeptide(L)'
;MPRQFETPMFWSEEERKYLAGTDIQDRIGREDAEQEYTNVLLPVISAHPELFPVGSPHTSIDAFHLQGSRILSRSFTVPLSRFDNTPKAAEQPEDSDDEEEEDQGVVVMMPFADMLNAAYEKDNAHLFVDEEASEEFKSGVMMRSTKKITKSQQIFNTYDAPPNSELLRKYGHVDVLPLLKDITKLLKSSKVGAEWPFGNAGDEVLLSGEAIVESVAETLGEKADDKWRDDIKTRIDWWLEEGQEDAFPLGYDEEIDDGLISFARLLSNDEDWEKAQKKSKPPKPTVDGDVAAIIIKAIEQRESTYEGAIEVYQAFFLVSSTNVVLQDDIATLKASTQWSAINSPDALKSDETPVSQQRKEMAAVVKLGERRILKIASHVIKKAVKTEAAASKKRKAGSVMVGKGKKLS
;
A
#
# COMPACT_ATOMS: atom_id res chain seq x y z
N MET A 1 12.47 23.60 7.30
CA MET A 1 12.03 22.63 6.28
C MET A 1 13.22 21.84 5.75
N PRO A 2 13.08 20.52 5.51
CA PRO A 2 14.12 19.69 4.90
C PRO A 2 14.61 20.22 3.56
N ARG A 3 15.88 20.01 3.27
CA ARG A 3 16.53 20.39 1.99
C ARG A 3 16.96 19.19 1.15
N GLN A 4 16.79 18.00 1.70
CA GLN A 4 17.10 16.70 1.09
C GLN A 4 15.97 15.75 1.43
N PHE A 5 15.71 14.81 0.53
CA PHE A 5 14.67 13.80 0.63
C PHE A 5 15.23 12.49 0.12
N GLU A 6 14.84 11.39 0.76
CA GLU A 6 15.19 10.04 0.34
C GLU A 6 14.02 9.35 -0.39
N THR A 7 13.03 10.11 -0.85
CA THR A 7 11.96 9.56 -1.69
C THR A 7 12.52 9.11 -3.05
N PRO A 8 11.95 8.06 -3.67
CA PRO A 8 12.36 7.54 -4.97
C PRO A 8 12.48 8.56 -6.11
N MET A 9 11.78 9.70 -6.00
CA MET A 9 11.89 10.83 -6.94
C MET A 9 13.34 11.35 -7.09
N PHE A 10 14.15 11.26 -6.02
CA PHE A 10 15.55 11.72 -5.99
C PHE A 10 16.56 10.58 -6.17
N TRP A 11 16.11 9.37 -6.46
CA TRP A 11 16.97 8.23 -6.74
C TRP A 11 17.41 8.29 -8.20
N SER A 12 18.66 7.90 -8.45
CA SER A 12 19.18 7.67 -9.80
C SER A 12 18.44 6.52 -10.49
N GLU A 13 18.55 6.44 -11.81
CA GLU A 13 17.94 5.35 -12.59
C GLU A 13 18.42 3.96 -12.13
N GLU A 14 19.70 3.82 -11.76
CA GLU A 14 20.25 2.57 -11.23
C GLU A 14 19.69 2.22 -9.85
N GLU A 15 19.53 3.20 -8.96
CA GLU A 15 18.93 2.98 -7.64
C GLU A 15 17.44 2.66 -7.73
N ARG A 16 16.72 3.22 -8.71
CA ARG A 16 15.30 2.90 -8.95
C ARG A 16 15.10 1.43 -9.32
N LYS A 17 16.09 0.76 -9.93
CA LYS A 17 16.02 -0.69 -10.19
C LYS A 17 15.90 -1.51 -8.91
N TYR A 18 16.32 -0.98 -7.75
CA TYR A 18 16.09 -1.66 -6.48
C TYR A 18 14.59 -1.82 -6.16
N LEU A 19 13.72 -1.01 -6.74
CA LEU A 19 12.26 -1.08 -6.57
C LEU A 19 11.58 -2.00 -7.59
N ALA A 20 12.33 -2.73 -8.41
CA ALA A 20 11.78 -3.63 -9.42
C ALA A 20 10.74 -4.60 -8.82
N GLY A 21 9.53 -4.59 -9.40
CA GLY A 21 8.41 -5.43 -8.99
C GLY A 21 7.56 -4.88 -7.84
N THR A 22 7.93 -3.76 -7.21
CA THR A 22 7.04 -3.06 -6.25
C THR A 22 6.13 -2.10 -7.00
N ASP A 23 4.99 -1.75 -6.41
CA ASP A 23 4.06 -0.79 -7.02
C ASP A 23 4.62 0.65 -7.00
N ILE A 24 5.72 0.89 -6.27
CA ILE A 24 6.40 2.19 -6.25
C ILE A 24 7.03 2.49 -7.62
N GLN A 25 7.54 1.46 -8.31
CA GLN A 25 8.26 1.60 -9.57
C GLN A 25 7.49 2.47 -10.58
N ASP A 26 6.18 2.26 -10.67
CA ASP A 26 5.31 2.94 -11.63
C ASP A 26 4.64 4.20 -11.05
N ARG A 27 4.88 4.51 -9.77
CA ARG A 27 4.19 5.58 -9.01
C ARG A 27 5.14 6.67 -8.50
N ILE A 28 6.36 6.74 -9.04
CA ILE A 28 7.33 7.79 -8.69
C ILE A 28 6.87 9.17 -9.22
N GLY A 29 6.31 9.21 -10.45
CA GLY A 29 5.72 10.40 -11.05
C GLY A 29 6.71 11.55 -11.34
N ARG A 30 8.01 11.25 -11.52
CA ARG A 30 9.01 12.29 -11.77
C ARG A 30 8.82 12.91 -13.16
N GLU A 31 8.67 12.07 -14.17
CA GLU A 31 8.60 12.48 -15.57
C GLU A 31 7.34 13.33 -15.82
N ASP A 32 6.22 12.96 -15.19
CA ASP A 32 4.99 13.74 -15.21
C ASP A 32 5.14 15.09 -14.51
N ALA A 33 5.79 15.13 -13.33
CA ALA A 33 6.08 16.36 -12.61
C ALA A 33 6.98 17.31 -13.42
N GLU A 34 8.00 16.79 -14.12
CA GLU A 34 8.88 17.58 -14.98
C GLU A 34 8.12 18.16 -16.20
N GLN A 35 7.19 17.38 -16.76
CA GLN A 35 6.30 17.85 -17.83
C GLN A 35 5.35 18.94 -17.36
N GLU A 36 4.71 18.77 -16.20
CA GLU A 36 3.82 19.78 -15.61
C GLU A 36 4.57 21.07 -15.32
N TYR A 37 5.75 20.97 -14.72
CA TYR A 37 6.63 22.11 -14.51
C TYR A 37 6.93 22.87 -15.81
N THR A 38 7.30 22.13 -16.86
CA THR A 38 7.71 22.72 -18.14
C THR A 38 6.55 23.33 -18.91
N ASN A 39 5.40 22.64 -18.95
CA ASN A 39 4.28 22.99 -19.82
C ASN A 39 3.30 23.96 -19.16
N VAL A 40 3.22 23.96 -17.82
CA VAL A 40 2.22 24.74 -17.07
C VAL A 40 2.89 25.81 -16.23
N LEU A 41 3.79 25.42 -15.31
CA LEU A 41 4.30 26.34 -14.30
C LEU A 41 5.35 27.31 -14.84
N LEU A 42 6.27 26.84 -15.69
CA LEU A 42 7.35 27.64 -16.25
C LEU A 42 6.85 28.82 -17.12
N PRO A 43 5.81 28.66 -17.97
CA PRO A 43 5.18 29.79 -18.65
C PRO A 43 4.63 30.85 -17.69
N VAL A 44 3.96 30.43 -16.59
CA VAL A 44 3.43 31.35 -15.57
C VAL A 44 4.56 32.10 -14.86
N ILE A 45 5.60 31.38 -14.42
CA ILE A 45 6.80 31.96 -13.81
C ILE A 45 7.44 33.00 -14.74
N SER A 46 7.58 32.65 -16.02
CA SER A 46 8.24 33.51 -17.02
C SER A 46 7.42 34.76 -17.35
N ALA A 47 6.09 34.69 -17.26
CA ALA A 47 5.19 35.81 -17.50
C ALA A 47 5.18 36.85 -16.37
N HIS A 48 5.65 36.47 -15.16
CA HIS A 48 5.55 37.29 -13.95
C HIS A 48 6.93 37.54 -13.29
N PRO A 49 7.89 38.19 -13.98
CA PRO A 49 9.23 38.45 -13.45
C PRO A 49 9.24 39.35 -12.20
N GLU A 50 8.17 40.12 -11.97
CA GLU A 50 7.93 40.94 -10.78
C GLU A 50 7.67 40.10 -9.52
N LEU A 51 7.11 38.90 -9.68
CA LEU A 51 6.86 37.94 -8.60
C LEU A 51 7.97 36.86 -8.55
N PHE A 52 8.51 36.50 -9.72
CA PHE A 52 9.50 35.44 -9.89
C PHE A 52 10.76 35.98 -10.58
N PRO A 53 11.73 36.50 -9.81
CA PRO A 53 12.95 37.08 -10.38
C PRO A 53 13.68 36.09 -11.31
N VAL A 54 14.07 36.57 -12.49
CA VAL A 54 14.79 35.77 -13.50
C VAL A 54 16.07 35.20 -12.91
N GLY A 55 16.30 33.89 -13.09
CA GLY A 55 17.47 33.19 -12.56
C GLY A 55 17.39 32.86 -11.07
N SER A 56 16.23 33.04 -10.43
CA SER A 56 16.01 32.64 -9.04
C SER A 56 16.21 31.12 -8.87
N PRO A 57 17.01 30.67 -7.89
CA PRO A 57 17.15 29.25 -7.58
C PRO A 57 15.87 28.65 -6.96
N HIS A 58 14.87 29.48 -6.62
CA HIS A 58 13.59 29.04 -6.03
C HIS A 58 12.53 28.69 -7.08
N THR A 59 12.81 28.97 -8.35
CA THR A 59 11.91 28.72 -9.48
C THR A 59 12.58 27.79 -10.49
N SER A 60 13.49 26.93 -10.04
CA SER A 60 14.09 25.88 -10.86
C SER A 60 13.27 24.59 -10.75
N ILE A 61 13.52 23.65 -11.67
CA ILE A 61 12.92 22.31 -11.62
C ILE A 61 13.31 21.55 -10.35
N ASP A 62 14.54 21.72 -9.86
CA ASP A 62 14.97 21.15 -8.58
C ASP A 62 14.21 21.74 -7.40
N ALA A 63 13.93 23.05 -7.44
CA ALA A 63 13.09 23.69 -6.44
C ALA A 63 11.65 23.15 -6.52
N PHE A 64 11.11 22.92 -7.72
CA PHE A 64 9.80 22.32 -7.91
C PHE A 64 9.70 20.93 -7.28
N HIS A 65 10.63 20.03 -7.57
CA HIS A 65 10.70 18.71 -6.92
C HIS A 65 10.82 18.81 -5.39
N LEU A 66 11.66 19.74 -4.90
CA LEU A 66 11.86 19.94 -3.46
C LEU A 66 10.59 20.44 -2.77
N GLN A 67 9.83 21.35 -3.39
CA GLN A 67 8.59 21.87 -2.83
C GLN A 67 7.46 20.86 -2.93
N GLY A 68 7.32 20.15 -4.06
CA GLY A 68 6.36 19.05 -4.19
C GLY A 68 6.57 17.98 -3.12
N SER A 69 7.83 17.61 -2.86
CA SER A 69 8.18 16.65 -1.80
C SER A 69 7.91 17.17 -0.40
N ARG A 70 8.10 18.47 -0.14
CA ARG A 70 7.70 19.08 1.14
C ARG A 70 6.20 19.06 1.34
N ILE A 71 5.43 19.36 0.29
CA ILE A 71 3.96 19.30 0.36
C ILE A 71 3.55 17.85 0.64
N LEU A 72 3.97 16.91 -0.21
CA LEU A 72 3.63 15.49 -0.09
C LEU A 72 3.95 14.87 1.28
N SER A 73 5.07 15.26 1.90
CA SER A 73 5.51 14.66 3.17
C SER A 73 5.08 15.40 4.44
N ARG A 74 4.54 16.64 4.34
CA ARG A 74 4.34 17.52 5.51
C ARG A 74 3.05 18.32 5.50
N SER A 75 2.28 18.30 4.42
CA SER A 75 0.99 18.97 4.39
C SER A 75 -0.06 18.21 5.20
N PHE A 76 -1.09 18.93 5.59
CA PHE A 76 -2.31 18.41 6.21
C PHE A 76 -3.48 18.78 5.31
N THR A 77 -4.49 17.93 5.24
CA THR A 77 -5.77 18.24 4.60
C THR A 77 -6.74 18.74 5.67
N VAL A 78 -7.32 19.93 5.47
CA VAL A 78 -8.27 20.56 6.41
C VAL A 78 -9.56 20.88 5.67
N PRO A 79 -10.75 20.69 6.27
CA PRO A 79 -12.01 21.04 5.63
C PRO A 79 -12.06 22.50 5.13
N LEU A 80 -12.59 22.72 3.92
CA LEU A 80 -12.75 24.06 3.32
C LEU A 80 -13.57 25.02 4.19
N SER A 81 -14.50 24.50 4.99
CA SER A 81 -15.32 25.25 5.95
C SER A 81 -14.50 26.09 6.96
N ARG A 82 -13.20 25.82 7.10
CA ARG A 82 -12.29 26.59 7.96
C ARG A 82 -11.73 27.87 7.32
N PHE A 83 -11.96 28.09 6.02
CA PHE A 83 -11.47 29.27 5.31
C PHE A 83 -12.64 30.21 4.99
N ASP A 84 -12.90 31.16 5.90
CA ASP A 84 -14.01 32.14 5.92
C ASP A 84 -14.16 33.07 4.69
N ASN A 85 -13.39 32.88 3.61
CA ASN A 85 -13.36 33.79 2.45
C ASN A 85 -13.28 33.09 1.08
N THR A 86 -13.59 31.80 0.99
CA THR A 86 -13.70 31.15 -0.33
C THR A 86 -15.07 31.47 -0.95
N PRO A 87 -15.13 32.01 -2.18
CA PRO A 87 -16.40 32.06 -2.90
C PRO A 87 -16.89 30.63 -3.04
N LYS A 88 -18.13 30.36 -2.62
CA LYS A 88 -18.80 29.08 -2.91
C LYS A 88 -18.53 28.76 -4.37
N ALA A 89 -17.80 27.67 -4.63
CA ALA A 89 -17.59 27.20 -5.98
C ALA A 89 -18.97 27.11 -6.64
N ALA A 90 -19.07 27.67 -7.84
CA ALA A 90 -20.33 27.86 -8.54
C ALA A 90 -21.17 26.58 -8.53
N GLU A 91 -22.47 26.74 -8.25
CA GLU A 91 -23.53 25.74 -8.34
C GLU A 91 -23.26 24.74 -9.48
N GLN A 92 -22.81 23.54 -9.12
CA GLN A 92 -23.00 22.34 -9.94
C GLN A 92 -24.41 21.81 -9.63
N PRO A 93 -25.09 21.18 -10.61
CA PRO A 93 -26.52 20.87 -10.49
C PRO A 93 -26.80 19.87 -9.36
N GLU A 94 -27.87 20.15 -8.61
CA GLU A 94 -28.38 19.33 -7.48
C GLU A 94 -28.90 17.96 -7.93
N ASP A 95 -28.00 17.02 -8.23
CA ASP A 95 -28.31 15.59 -8.33
C ASP A 95 -27.05 14.70 -8.15
N SER A 96 -26.22 14.98 -7.15
CA SER A 96 -25.29 13.98 -6.60
C SER A 96 -25.55 13.80 -5.12
N ASP A 97 -25.68 12.52 -4.72
CA ASP A 97 -26.03 12.08 -3.37
C ASP A 97 -25.12 12.73 -2.30
N ASP A 98 -25.70 12.95 -1.11
CA ASP A 98 -25.19 13.67 0.07
C ASP A 98 -23.84 13.16 0.68
N GLU A 99 -22.96 12.48 -0.07
CA GLU A 99 -21.62 12.03 0.37
C GLU A 99 -20.45 12.86 -0.22
N GLU A 100 -20.69 13.70 -1.23
CA GLU A 100 -19.60 14.49 -1.89
C GLU A 100 -19.27 15.84 -1.20
N GLU A 101 -20.07 16.32 -0.24
CA GLU A 101 -19.78 17.58 0.47
C GLU A 101 -18.64 17.46 1.52
N GLU A 102 -18.31 16.25 1.99
CA GLU A 102 -17.22 16.04 2.97
C GLU A 102 -15.80 16.10 2.36
N ASP A 103 -15.68 16.04 1.03
CA ASP A 103 -14.41 15.83 0.31
C ASP A 103 -13.66 17.09 -0.14
N GLN A 104 -14.19 18.26 0.18
CA GLN A 104 -13.58 19.53 -0.18
C GLN A 104 -12.53 19.98 0.87
N GLY A 105 -11.44 19.21 0.99
CA GLY A 105 -10.30 19.52 1.84
C GLY A 105 -9.26 20.43 1.17
N VAL A 106 -8.66 21.37 1.91
CA VAL A 106 -7.52 22.19 1.48
C VAL A 106 -6.22 21.61 2.03
N VAL A 107 -5.26 21.41 1.13
CA VAL A 107 -3.89 21.04 1.48
C VAL A 107 -3.16 22.26 2.04
N VAL A 108 -2.76 22.20 3.31
CA VAL A 108 -2.06 23.28 4.01
C VAL A 108 -0.79 22.81 4.71
N MET A 109 0.20 23.70 4.78
CA MET A 109 1.38 23.50 5.62
C MET A 109 1.07 24.01 7.02
N MET A 110 1.26 23.18 8.04
CA MET A 110 1.03 23.56 9.44
C MET A 110 2.34 23.63 10.20
N PRO A 111 2.91 24.83 10.41
CA PRO A 111 4.11 25.00 11.21
C PRO A 111 3.95 24.35 12.59
N PHE A 112 5.03 23.73 13.08
CA PHE A 112 5.10 23.01 14.35
C PHE A 112 4.39 21.65 14.36
N ALA A 113 3.17 21.54 13.81
CA ALA A 113 2.50 20.25 13.67
C ALA A 113 3.26 19.30 12.71
N ASP A 114 3.84 19.85 11.63
CA ASP A 114 4.63 19.11 10.65
C ASP A 114 6.00 18.59 11.17
N MET A 115 6.37 18.94 12.40
CA MET A 115 7.59 18.45 13.04
C MET A 115 7.41 17.08 13.68
N LEU A 116 6.17 16.65 13.92
CA LEU A 116 5.87 15.38 14.56
C LEU A 116 6.05 14.24 13.55
N ASN A 117 6.89 13.29 13.90
CA ASN A 117 7.07 12.06 13.12
C ASN A 117 5.83 11.16 13.27
N ALA A 118 5.69 10.21 12.36
CA ALA A 118 4.78 9.09 12.52
C ALA A 118 5.55 7.77 12.36
N ALA A 119 4.95 6.70 12.84
CA ALA A 119 5.34 5.32 12.62
C ALA A 119 4.09 4.46 12.87
N TYR A 120 4.00 3.31 12.21
CA TYR A 120 2.81 2.45 12.24
C TYR A 120 2.30 2.20 13.66
N GLU A 121 1.07 2.66 13.92
CA GLU A 121 0.37 2.58 15.22
C GLU A 121 1.16 3.08 16.46
N LYS A 122 2.19 3.92 16.26
CA LYS A 122 2.94 4.58 17.34
C LYS A 122 2.37 5.94 17.73
N ASP A 123 1.37 6.41 16.99
CA ASP A 123 0.68 7.67 17.23
C ASP A 123 0.30 7.82 18.71
N ASN A 124 0.54 9.00 19.25
CA ASN A 124 0.11 9.36 20.59
C ASN A 124 -0.37 10.82 20.67
N ALA A 125 -0.43 11.48 19.52
CA ALA A 125 -1.05 12.77 19.29
C ALA A 125 -1.74 12.77 17.91
N HIS A 126 -2.75 13.62 17.78
CA HIS A 126 -3.51 13.81 16.54
C HIS A 126 -3.86 15.27 16.35
N LEU A 127 -4.02 15.66 15.09
CA LEU A 127 -4.61 16.94 14.75
C LEU A 127 -6.13 16.87 14.93
N PHE A 128 -6.69 17.82 15.68
CA PHE A 128 -8.12 17.98 15.87
C PHE A 128 -8.56 19.32 15.28
N VAL A 129 -9.69 19.26 14.59
CA VAL A 129 -10.40 20.40 14.03
C VAL A 129 -11.57 20.66 14.98
N ASP A 130 -11.36 21.49 15.99
CA ASP A 130 -12.35 21.69 17.08
C ASP A 130 -13.42 22.70 16.66
N GLU A 131 -14.65 22.24 16.43
CA GLU A 131 -15.79 23.08 16.05
C GLU A 131 -16.42 23.80 17.27
N GLU A 132 -16.17 23.29 18.47
CA GLU A 132 -16.69 23.83 19.74
C GLU A 132 -15.66 24.72 20.48
N ALA A 133 -14.52 24.99 19.83
CA ALA A 133 -13.49 25.85 20.39
C ALA A 133 -14.05 27.25 20.74
N SER A 134 -13.50 27.86 21.80
CA SER A 134 -13.84 29.23 22.19
C SER A 134 -13.66 30.19 21.01
N GLU A 135 -14.40 31.30 20.98
CA GLU A 135 -14.37 32.30 19.88
C GLU A 135 -12.95 32.73 19.46
N GLU A 136 -11.98 32.65 20.37
CA GLU A 136 -10.56 32.98 20.15
C GLU A 136 -9.79 31.92 19.31
N PHE A 137 -10.30 30.68 19.22
CA PHE A 137 -9.68 29.55 18.52
C PHE A 137 -10.57 28.90 17.45
N LYS A 138 -11.75 29.47 17.16
CA LYS A 138 -12.68 28.96 16.13
C LYS A 138 -12.05 28.82 14.73
N SER A 139 -10.99 29.58 14.43
CA SER A 139 -10.28 29.55 13.15
C SER A 139 -9.00 28.69 13.15
N GLY A 140 -8.69 27.98 14.24
CA GLY A 140 -7.45 27.21 14.40
C GLY A 140 -7.63 25.69 14.38
N VAL A 141 -6.50 24.99 14.26
CA VAL A 141 -6.40 23.53 14.45
C VAL A 141 -5.59 23.23 15.70
N MET A 142 -5.87 22.12 16.38
CA MET A 142 -5.24 21.76 17.65
C MET A 142 -4.61 20.38 17.61
N MET A 143 -3.29 20.29 17.79
CA MET A 143 -2.61 19.02 18.02
C MET A 143 -2.79 18.62 19.50
N ARG A 144 -3.42 17.47 19.77
CA ARG A 144 -3.68 16.98 21.13
C ARG A 144 -3.10 15.58 21.33
N SER A 145 -2.61 15.29 22.53
CA SER A 145 -2.23 13.91 22.89
C SER A 145 -3.47 13.02 22.97
N THR A 146 -3.44 11.87 22.32
CA THR A 146 -4.48 10.82 22.39
C THR A 146 -4.20 9.79 23.47
N LYS A 147 -2.93 9.70 23.91
CA LYS A 147 -2.45 8.75 24.93
C LYS A 147 -1.60 9.49 25.96
N LYS A 148 -1.41 8.90 27.15
CA LYS A 148 -0.50 9.44 28.16
C LYS A 148 0.95 9.34 27.66
N ILE A 149 1.63 10.48 27.54
CA ILE A 149 3.03 10.56 27.08
C ILE A 149 3.93 10.76 28.31
N THR A 150 4.93 9.88 28.48
CA THR A 150 5.88 9.99 29.60
C THR A 150 7.02 10.96 29.28
N LYS A 151 7.71 11.45 30.32
CA LYS A 151 8.83 12.38 30.13
C LYS A 151 9.88 11.75 29.21
N SER A 152 10.35 12.53 28.22
CA SER A 152 11.35 12.12 27.21
C SER A 152 10.87 11.13 26.15
N GLN A 153 9.60 10.70 26.19
CA GLN A 153 8.99 9.96 25.09
C GLN A 153 8.71 10.90 23.92
N GLN A 154 8.97 10.44 22.70
CA GLN A 154 8.63 11.19 21.49
C GLN A 154 7.11 11.29 21.31
N ILE A 155 6.67 12.45 20.84
CA ILE A 155 5.30 12.70 20.42
C ILE A 155 5.20 12.30 18.95
N PHE A 156 4.34 11.33 18.66
CA PHE A 156 4.08 10.84 17.31
C PHE A 156 2.71 11.33 16.85
N ASN A 157 2.68 11.94 15.67
CA ASN A 157 1.44 12.13 14.93
C ASN A 157 1.06 10.82 14.21
N THR A 158 -0.11 10.80 13.57
CA THR A 158 -0.44 9.77 12.57
C THR A 158 -0.14 10.26 11.15
N TYR A 159 0.21 9.34 10.26
CA TYR A 159 0.08 9.50 8.80
C TYR A 159 -1.00 8.56 8.24
N ASP A 160 -1.94 8.14 9.10
CA ASP A 160 -2.95 7.11 8.84
C ASP A 160 -2.35 5.71 8.62
N ALA A 161 -1.22 5.45 9.29
CA ALA A 161 -0.53 4.16 9.36
C ALA A 161 -0.33 3.46 7.99
N PRO A 162 0.25 4.13 6.98
CA PRO A 162 0.33 3.59 5.63
C PRO A 162 1.39 2.47 5.54
N PRO A 163 1.33 1.61 4.50
CA PRO A 163 2.31 0.55 4.28
C PRO A 163 3.71 1.14 3.98
N ASN A 164 4.76 0.32 4.12
CA ASN A 164 6.13 0.74 3.80
C ASN A 164 6.29 1.24 2.36
N SER A 165 5.48 0.72 1.43
CA SER A 165 5.50 1.16 0.04
C SER A 165 5.15 2.66 -0.08
N GLU A 166 4.09 3.09 0.60
CA GLU A 166 3.67 4.50 0.67
C GLU A 166 4.58 5.34 1.57
N LEU A 167 5.08 4.78 2.69
CA LEU A 167 6.05 5.48 3.55
C LEU A 167 7.30 5.86 2.76
N LEU A 168 7.83 4.94 1.96
CA LEU A 168 9.03 5.19 1.15
C LEU A 168 8.73 6.19 0.04
N ARG A 169 7.62 6.02 -0.66
CA ARG A 169 7.23 6.85 -1.80
C ARG A 169 6.97 8.31 -1.39
N LYS A 170 6.20 8.52 -0.31
CA LYS A 170 5.76 9.86 0.13
C LYS A 170 6.71 10.53 1.11
N TYR A 171 7.32 9.75 2.03
CA TYR A 171 8.06 10.29 3.17
C TYR A 171 9.55 9.91 3.19
N GLY A 172 10.00 9.02 2.31
CA GLY A 172 11.42 8.67 2.16
C GLY A 172 11.98 7.84 3.31
N HIS A 173 11.14 7.03 3.98
CA HIS A 173 11.58 6.08 5.00
C HIS A 173 10.70 4.82 4.99
N VAL A 174 11.10 3.80 5.74
CA VAL A 174 10.33 2.59 5.99
C VAL A 174 10.31 2.30 7.50
N ASP A 175 9.26 1.65 7.96
CA ASP A 175 9.14 1.15 9.31
C ASP A 175 9.77 -0.24 9.45
N VAL A 176 10.67 -0.34 10.43
CA VAL A 176 11.33 -1.58 10.85
C VAL A 176 10.99 -1.81 12.32
N LEU A 177 9.72 -2.13 12.57
CA LEU A 177 9.17 -2.31 13.92
C LEU A 177 8.99 -3.81 14.21
N PRO A 178 9.01 -4.23 15.49
CA PRO A 178 8.66 -5.61 15.84
C PRO A 178 7.25 -5.95 15.36
N LEU A 179 7.11 -7.00 14.54
CA LEU A 179 5.82 -7.46 14.04
C LEU A 179 4.97 -8.07 15.17
N LEU A 180 3.65 -7.93 15.04
CA LEU A 180 2.68 -8.44 16.01
C LEU A 180 2.76 -9.96 16.14
N LYS A 181 2.39 -10.49 17.32
CA LYS A 181 2.48 -11.93 17.61
C LYS A 181 1.72 -12.78 16.60
N ASP A 182 0.53 -12.35 16.19
CA ASP A 182 -0.30 -13.08 15.23
C ASP A 182 0.32 -13.11 13.83
N ILE A 183 0.92 -12.00 13.38
CA ILE A 183 1.73 -11.94 12.15
C ILE A 183 2.94 -12.89 12.25
N THR A 184 3.67 -12.88 13.36
CA THR A 184 4.83 -13.79 13.52
C THR A 184 4.41 -15.27 13.54
N LYS A 185 3.18 -15.59 13.98
CA LYS A 185 2.61 -16.93 13.92
C LYS A 185 2.27 -17.31 12.47
N LEU A 186 1.69 -16.40 11.70
CA LEU A 186 1.44 -16.57 10.25
C LEU A 186 2.73 -16.81 9.47
N LEU A 187 3.77 -16.03 9.73
CA LEU A 187 5.10 -16.20 9.14
C LEU A 187 5.67 -17.60 9.43
N LYS A 188 5.56 -18.06 10.67
CA LYS A 188 6.00 -19.41 11.08
C LYS A 188 5.18 -20.53 10.42
N SER A 189 3.85 -20.43 10.39
CA SER A 189 2.98 -21.46 9.78
C SER A 189 3.17 -21.55 8.26
N SER A 190 3.42 -20.41 7.63
CA SER A 190 3.69 -20.31 6.19
C SER A 190 5.14 -20.63 5.84
N LYS A 191 6.02 -20.79 6.84
CA LYS A 191 7.47 -21.02 6.70
C LYS A 191 8.19 -19.92 5.91
N VAL A 192 7.80 -18.67 6.13
CA VAL A 192 8.38 -17.52 5.44
C VAL A 192 8.82 -16.46 6.45
N GLY A 193 10.07 -16.02 6.38
CA GLY A 193 10.52 -14.77 7.00
C GLY A 193 10.53 -14.72 8.53
N ALA A 194 10.34 -15.83 9.22
CA ALA A 194 10.25 -15.88 10.69
C ALA A 194 11.57 -15.53 11.41
N GLU A 195 12.70 -15.52 10.70
CA GLU A 195 14.04 -15.27 11.26
C GLU A 195 14.31 -13.78 11.52
N TRP A 196 13.58 -12.89 10.82
CA TRP A 196 13.67 -11.44 10.98
C TRP A 196 12.27 -10.85 11.22
N PRO A 197 11.73 -10.90 12.45
CA PRO A 197 10.33 -10.56 12.75
C PRO A 197 10.09 -9.05 12.86
N PHE A 198 10.64 -8.28 11.92
CA PHE A 198 10.51 -6.83 11.83
C PHE A 198 9.90 -6.41 10.50
N GLY A 199 9.34 -5.20 10.47
CA GLY A 199 8.71 -4.58 9.30
C GLY A 199 7.61 -3.62 9.74
N ASN A 200 6.65 -3.38 8.85
CA ASN A 200 5.42 -2.66 9.15
C ASN A 200 4.26 -3.68 9.19
N ALA A 201 3.44 -3.64 10.25
CA ALA A 201 2.34 -4.59 10.41
C ALA A 201 1.15 -4.29 9.50
N GLY A 202 1.06 -3.07 8.96
CA GLY A 202 0.12 -2.69 7.90
C GLY A 202 0.76 -2.62 6.52
N ASP A 203 1.84 -3.37 6.28
CA ASP A 203 2.29 -3.59 4.90
C ASP A 203 1.18 -4.26 4.09
N GLU A 204 1.10 -3.88 2.82
CA GLU A 204 0.09 -4.33 1.87
C GLU A 204 0.76 -4.58 0.51
N VAL A 205 0.20 -5.49 -0.28
CA VAL A 205 0.56 -5.70 -1.69
C VAL A 205 -0.70 -5.87 -2.52
N LEU A 206 -0.76 -5.21 -3.68
CA LEU A 206 -1.91 -5.30 -4.57
C LEU A 206 -1.80 -6.49 -5.52
N LEU A 207 -2.92 -7.19 -5.70
CA LEU A 207 -3.13 -8.17 -6.76
C LEU A 207 -4.12 -7.59 -7.78
N SER A 208 -3.68 -7.34 -9.01
CA SER A 208 -4.53 -6.71 -10.03
C SER A 208 -5.51 -7.70 -10.66
N GLY A 209 -6.65 -7.19 -11.12
CA GLY A 209 -7.65 -7.93 -11.88
C GLY A 209 -7.06 -8.50 -13.18
N GLU A 210 -6.15 -7.77 -13.82
CA GLU A 210 -5.38 -8.25 -14.97
C GLU A 210 -4.60 -9.54 -14.64
N ALA A 211 -3.91 -9.61 -13.49
CA ALA A 211 -3.21 -10.83 -13.09
C ALA A 211 -4.16 -12.02 -12.90
N ILE A 212 -5.40 -11.76 -12.43
CA ILE A 212 -6.44 -12.79 -12.35
C ILE A 212 -6.89 -13.22 -13.74
N VAL A 213 -7.18 -12.28 -14.65
CA VAL A 213 -7.57 -12.56 -16.04
C VAL A 213 -6.53 -13.42 -16.73
N GLU A 214 -5.25 -13.06 -16.66
CA GLU A 214 -4.17 -13.83 -17.28
C GLU A 214 -4.00 -15.21 -16.62
N SER A 215 -4.24 -15.32 -15.31
CA SER A 215 -4.26 -16.62 -14.62
C SER A 215 -5.40 -17.53 -15.10
N VAL A 216 -6.58 -16.98 -15.38
CA VAL A 216 -7.68 -17.74 -16.00
C VAL A 216 -7.33 -18.12 -17.43
N ALA A 217 -6.82 -17.18 -18.23
CA ALA A 217 -6.45 -17.39 -19.62
C ALA A 217 -5.45 -18.56 -19.76
N GLU A 218 -4.42 -18.56 -18.93
CA GLU A 218 -3.39 -19.59 -18.94
C GLU A 218 -3.92 -20.96 -18.46
N THR A 219 -4.97 -20.98 -17.64
CA THR A 219 -5.67 -22.23 -17.24
C THR A 219 -6.50 -22.80 -18.40
N LEU A 220 -7.06 -21.93 -19.24
CA LEU A 220 -7.86 -22.30 -20.41
C LEU A 220 -7.02 -22.67 -21.64
N GLY A 221 -5.79 -22.16 -21.75
CA GLY A 221 -4.88 -22.44 -22.87
C GLY A 221 -5.43 -21.89 -24.19
N GLU A 222 -5.47 -22.72 -25.24
CA GLU A 222 -5.99 -22.33 -26.57
C GLU A 222 -7.46 -21.87 -26.56
N LYS A 223 -8.20 -22.13 -25.49
CA LYS A 223 -9.60 -21.68 -25.35
C LYS A 223 -9.73 -20.22 -24.91
N ALA A 224 -8.64 -19.59 -24.47
CA ALA A 224 -8.59 -18.15 -24.17
C ALA A 224 -8.37 -17.34 -25.45
N ASP A 225 -9.24 -17.53 -26.43
CA ASP A 225 -9.20 -16.80 -27.71
C ASP A 225 -9.76 -15.38 -27.59
N ASP A 226 -9.72 -14.61 -28.68
CA ASP A 226 -10.20 -13.22 -28.71
C ASP A 226 -11.68 -13.13 -28.29
N LYS A 227 -12.49 -14.14 -28.65
CA LYS A 227 -13.90 -14.19 -28.28
C LYS A 227 -14.07 -14.36 -26.77
N TRP A 228 -13.26 -15.21 -26.12
CA TRP A 228 -13.25 -15.32 -24.67
C TRP A 228 -12.81 -14.01 -24.02
N ARG A 229 -11.78 -13.33 -24.54
CA ARG A 229 -11.33 -12.04 -24.01
C ARG A 229 -12.42 -10.96 -24.09
N ASP A 230 -13.19 -10.91 -25.18
CA ASP A 230 -14.33 -10.01 -25.32
C ASP A 230 -15.45 -10.32 -24.29
N ASP A 231 -15.73 -11.60 -24.04
CA ASP A 231 -16.70 -12.01 -23.00
C ASP A 231 -16.22 -11.60 -21.61
N ILE A 232 -14.95 -11.83 -21.29
CA ILE A 232 -14.33 -11.46 -20.02
C ILE A 232 -14.37 -9.94 -19.81
N LYS A 233 -14.08 -9.16 -20.85
CA LYS A 233 -14.23 -7.70 -20.78
C LYS A 233 -15.65 -7.29 -20.38
N THR A 234 -16.66 -7.94 -20.96
CA THR A 234 -18.06 -7.70 -20.59
C THR A 234 -18.34 -8.01 -19.11
N ARG A 235 -17.72 -9.07 -18.55
CA ARG A 235 -17.85 -9.41 -17.13
C ARG A 235 -17.17 -8.39 -16.22
N ILE A 236 -16.01 -7.87 -16.62
CA ILE A 236 -15.26 -6.84 -15.88
C ILE A 236 -16.02 -5.51 -15.92
N ASP A 237 -16.53 -5.11 -17.08
CA ASP A 237 -17.34 -3.90 -17.22
C ASP A 237 -18.54 -3.96 -16.27
N TRP A 238 -19.25 -5.10 -16.22
CA TRP A 238 -20.33 -5.30 -15.26
C TRP A 238 -19.87 -5.25 -13.80
N TRP A 239 -18.71 -5.84 -13.48
CA TRP A 239 -18.15 -5.82 -12.12
C TRP A 239 -17.91 -4.39 -11.63
N LEU A 240 -17.30 -3.56 -12.48
CA LEU A 240 -17.03 -2.15 -12.19
C LEU A 240 -18.33 -1.32 -12.12
N GLU A 241 -19.30 -1.58 -13.01
CA GLU A 241 -20.61 -0.92 -12.99
C GLU A 241 -21.41 -1.20 -11.70
N GLU A 242 -21.22 -2.36 -11.06
CA GLU A 242 -21.80 -2.70 -9.76
C GLU A 242 -21.00 -2.11 -8.58
N GLY A 243 -20.11 -1.15 -8.85
CA GLY A 243 -19.33 -0.42 -7.84
C GLY A 243 -18.27 -1.27 -7.16
N GLN A 244 -17.81 -2.35 -7.80
CA GLN A 244 -16.72 -3.16 -7.28
C GLN A 244 -15.37 -2.70 -7.85
N GLU A 245 -14.29 -2.98 -7.12
CA GLU A 245 -12.92 -2.68 -7.55
C GLU A 245 -12.23 -3.92 -8.13
N ASP A 246 -11.31 -3.73 -9.08
CA ASP A 246 -10.51 -4.79 -9.69
C ASP A 246 -9.05 -4.79 -9.19
N ALA A 247 -8.76 -4.09 -8.11
CA ALA A 247 -7.49 -4.16 -7.39
C ALA A 247 -7.74 -4.76 -5.99
N PHE A 248 -7.06 -5.86 -5.68
CA PHE A 248 -7.29 -6.61 -4.45
C PHE A 248 -6.10 -6.45 -3.50
N PRO A 249 -6.21 -5.60 -2.46
CA PRO A 249 -5.18 -5.47 -1.45
C PRO A 249 -5.06 -6.76 -0.63
N LEU A 250 -3.82 -7.18 -0.41
CA LEU A 250 -3.48 -8.30 0.47
C LEU A 250 -2.65 -7.77 1.63
N GLY A 251 -2.98 -8.17 2.85
CA GLY A 251 -2.23 -7.88 4.07
C GLY A 251 -1.77 -9.14 4.82
N TYR A 252 -1.35 -8.97 6.07
CA TYR A 252 -0.97 -10.07 6.94
C TYR A 252 -2.19 -10.78 7.56
N ASP A 253 -3.06 -11.32 6.73
CA ASP A 253 -4.37 -11.83 7.13
C ASP A 253 -4.44 -13.36 7.21
N GLU A 254 -5.35 -13.86 8.06
CA GLU A 254 -5.67 -15.30 8.13
C GLU A 254 -6.72 -15.73 7.08
N GLU A 255 -7.37 -14.77 6.43
CA GLU A 255 -8.42 -14.93 5.42
C GLU A 255 -8.09 -14.08 4.19
N ILE A 256 -8.76 -14.35 3.07
CA ILE A 256 -8.58 -13.62 1.82
C ILE A 256 -9.86 -12.87 1.53
N ASP A 257 -9.73 -11.67 0.96
CA ASP A 257 -10.84 -10.83 0.55
C ASP A 257 -11.89 -11.61 -0.27
N ASP A 258 -13.15 -11.41 0.10
CA ASP A 258 -14.30 -12.06 -0.55
C ASP A 258 -14.49 -11.53 -1.98
N GLY A 259 -14.14 -10.27 -2.25
CA GLY A 259 -14.13 -9.66 -3.57
C GLY A 259 -13.20 -10.39 -4.52
N LEU A 260 -11.95 -10.64 -4.12
CA LEU A 260 -10.97 -11.41 -4.91
C LEU A 260 -11.49 -12.81 -5.29
N ILE A 261 -12.08 -13.51 -4.32
CA ILE A 261 -12.64 -14.86 -4.56
C ILE A 261 -13.83 -14.77 -5.53
N SER A 262 -14.71 -13.79 -5.34
CA SER A 262 -15.92 -13.59 -6.15
C SER A 262 -15.58 -13.17 -7.58
N PHE A 263 -14.55 -12.32 -7.76
CA PHE A 263 -14.04 -11.90 -9.05
C PHE A 263 -13.44 -13.08 -9.81
N ALA A 264 -12.57 -13.88 -9.17
CA ALA A 264 -12.02 -15.09 -9.79
C ALA A 264 -13.12 -16.06 -10.25
N ARG A 265 -14.20 -16.22 -9.47
CA ARG A 265 -15.37 -17.03 -9.85
C ARG A 265 -16.13 -16.45 -11.04
N LEU A 266 -16.36 -15.14 -11.03
CA LEU A 266 -17.07 -14.44 -12.10
C LEU A 266 -16.39 -14.70 -13.44
N LEU A 267 -15.05 -14.63 -13.45
CA LEU A 267 -14.25 -14.83 -14.66
C LEU A 267 -14.14 -16.30 -15.09
N SER A 268 -14.18 -17.25 -14.15
CA SER A 268 -13.92 -18.66 -14.46
C SER A 268 -15.18 -19.54 -14.59
N ASN A 269 -16.36 -19.05 -14.23
CA ASN A 269 -17.58 -19.86 -14.17
C ASN A 269 -18.81 -19.18 -14.80
N ASP A 270 -19.26 -19.71 -15.94
CA ASP A 270 -20.39 -19.19 -16.71
C ASP A 270 -21.72 -19.22 -15.94
N GLU A 271 -21.96 -20.23 -15.09
CA GLU A 271 -23.19 -20.27 -14.30
C GLU A 271 -23.22 -19.18 -13.23
N ASP A 272 -22.05 -18.84 -12.66
CA ASP A 272 -21.94 -17.76 -11.68
C ASP A 272 -22.12 -16.41 -12.37
N TRP A 273 -21.59 -16.23 -13.58
CA TRP A 273 -21.84 -15.05 -14.41
C TRP A 273 -23.35 -14.86 -14.71
N GLU A 274 -24.03 -15.90 -15.20
CA GLU A 274 -25.47 -15.81 -15.47
C GLU A 274 -26.29 -15.48 -14.21
N LYS A 275 -25.91 -16.04 -13.05
CA LYS A 275 -26.58 -15.77 -11.78
C LYS A 275 -26.31 -14.34 -11.31
N ALA A 276 -25.10 -13.83 -11.53
CA ALA A 276 -24.70 -12.48 -11.17
C ALA A 276 -25.52 -11.45 -11.93
N GLN A 277 -25.63 -11.59 -13.26
CA GLN A 277 -26.48 -10.73 -14.10
C GLN A 277 -27.96 -10.77 -13.69
N LYS A 278 -28.50 -11.97 -13.38
CA LYS A 278 -29.91 -12.11 -12.99
C LYS A 278 -30.25 -11.51 -11.63
N LYS A 279 -29.27 -11.38 -10.74
CA LYS A 279 -29.48 -10.97 -9.35
C LYS A 279 -28.87 -9.61 -9.02
N SER A 280 -28.08 -9.03 -9.93
CA SER A 280 -27.24 -7.85 -9.68
C SER A 280 -26.44 -8.00 -8.40
N LYS A 281 -25.76 -9.16 -8.27
CA LYS A 281 -24.94 -9.48 -7.08
C LYS A 281 -23.71 -10.31 -7.47
N PRO A 282 -22.54 -10.02 -6.89
CA PRO A 282 -21.34 -10.84 -7.04
C PRO A 282 -21.58 -12.33 -6.73
N PRO A 283 -20.80 -13.24 -7.37
CA PRO A 283 -20.77 -14.64 -6.99
C PRO A 283 -20.49 -14.82 -5.50
N LYS A 284 -20.96 -15.92 -4.92
CA LYS A 284 -20.65 -16.20 -3.52
C LYS A 284 -19.15 -16.56 -3.37
N PRO A 285 -18.41 -15.99 -2.40
CA PRO A 285 -16.99 -16.26 -2.21
C PRO A 285 -16.74 -17.67 -1.70
N THR A 286 -16.60 -18.63 -2.62
CA THR A 286 -16.33 -20.04 -2.31
C THR A 286 -15.05 -20.49 -3.00
N VAL A 287 -14.08 -20.91 -2.20
CA VAL A 287 -12.76 -21.37 -2.66
C VAL A 287 -12.82 -22.86 -3.02
N ASP A 288 -13.28 -23.15 -4.23
CA ASP A 288 -13.17 -24.49 -4.82
C ASP A 288 -11.77 -24.71 -5.44
N GLY A 289 -11.57 -25.89 -6.06
CA GLY A 289 -10.27 -26.27 -6.61
C GLY A 289 -9.79 -25.36 -7.74
N ASP A 290 -10.71 -24.89 -8.58
CA ASP A 290 -10.39 -24.10 -9.77
C ASP A 290 -10.09 -22.65 -9.36
N VAL A 291 -10.94 -22.07 -8.51
CA VAL A 291 -10.73 -20.74 -7.93
C VAL A 291 -9.42 -20.66 -7.15
N ALA A 292 -9.12 -21.69 -6.34
CA ALA A 292 -7.85 -21.75 -5.61
C ALA A 292 -6.65 -21.78 -6.56
N ALA A 293 -6.74 -22.54 -7.65
CA ALA A 293 -5.65 -22.62 -8.63
C ALA A 293 -5.41 -21.27 -9.32
N ILE A 294 -6.47 -20.57 -9.71
CA ILE A 294 -6.40 -19.23 -10.34
C ILE A 294 -5.74 -18.23 -9.39
N ILE A 295 -6.21 -18.12 -8.14
CA ILE A 295 -5.66 -17.14 -7.18
C ILE A 295 -4.21 -17.47 -6.82
N ILE A 296 -3.87 -18.74 -6.59
CA ILE A 296 -2.47 -19.15 -6.31
C ILE A 296 -1.57 -18.77 -7.48
N LYS A 297 -2.05 -18.96 -8.71
CA LYS A 297 -1.29 -18.64 -9.92
C LYS A 297 -1.08 -17.13 -10.08
N ALA A 298 -2.11 -16.32 -9.83
CA ALA A 298 -1.99 -14.87 -9.87
C ALA A 298 -0.99 -14.37 -8.81
N ILE A 299 -1.02 -14.95 -7.60
CA ILE A 299 -0.04 -14.67 -6.56
C ILE A 299 1.39 -15.05 -7.01
N GLU A 300 1.56 -16.20 -7.66
CA GLU A 300 2.88 -16.65 -8.17
C GLU A 300 3.38 -15.75 -9.30
N GLN A 301 2.50 -15.30 -10.21
CA GLN A 301 2.81 -14.32 -11.24
C GLN A 301 3.22 -12.98 -10.61
N ARG A 302 2.44 -12.46 -9.65
CA ARG A 302 2.78 -11.23 -8.91
C ARG A 302 4.12 -11.36 -8.18
N GLU A 303 4.39 -12.50 -7.57
CA GLU A 303 5.67 -12.76 -6.89
C GLU A 303 6.85 -12.83 -7.87
N SER A 304 6.63 -13.30 -9.10
CA SER A 304 7.68 -13.42 -10.11
C SER A 304 8.19 -12.07 -10.63
N THR A 305 7.45 -10.99 -10.40
CA THR A 305 7.87 -9.61 -10.76
C THR A 305 9.03 -9.10 -9.89
N TYR A 306 9.24 -9.66 -8.70
CA TYR A 306 10.34 -9.27 -7.83
C TYR A 306 11.65 -9.95 -8.24
N GLU A 307 12.73 -9.17 -8.36
CA GLU A 307 14.05 -9.72 -8.58
C GLU A 307 14.61 -10.44 -7.34
N GLY A 308 15.27 -11.59 -7.55
CA GLY A 308 15.96 -12.36 -6.51
C GLY A 308 15.04 -13.21 -5.62
N ALA A 309 15.63 -14.16 -4.89
CA ALA A 309 14.87 -15.03 -3.97
C ALA A 309 14.56 -14.31 -2.64
N ILE A 310 13.44 -14.62 -1.99
CA ILE A 310 13.04 -13.95 -0.74
C ILE A 310 14.07 -14.18 0.39
N GLU A 311 14.75 -15.34 0.34
CA GLU A 311 15.80 -15.74 1.26
C GLU A 311 17.02 -14.82 1.17
N VAL A 312 17.30 -14.22 0.00
CA VAL A 312 18.40 -13.26 -0.17
C VAL A 312 18.14 -12.02 0.68
N TYR A 313 16.91 -11.51 0.66
CA TYR A 313 16.51 -10.35 1.45
C TYR A 313 16.51 -10.67 2.96
N GLN A 314 16.07 -11.87 3.34
CA GLN A 314 16.11 -12.31 4.74
C GLN A 314 17.55 -12.43 5.25
N ALA A 315 18.42 -13.09 4.49
CA ALA A 315 19.83 -13.24 4.82
C ALA A 315 20.54 -11.88 4.91
N PHE A 316 20.22 -10.96 4.00
CA PHE A 316 20.73 -9.60 4.00
C PHE A 316 20.49 -8.91 5.36
N PHE A 317 19.28 -9.00 5.91
CA PHE A 317 18.98 -8.42 7.22
C PHE A 317 19.56 -9.21 8.40
N LEU A 318 19.66 -10.54 8.31
CA LEU A 318 20.27 -11.36 9.37
C LEU A 318 21.77 -11.08 9.55
N VAL A 319 22.50 -10.93 8.44
CA VAL A 319 23.92 -10.56 8.46
C VAL A 319 24.11 -9.16 9.04
N SER A 320 23.24 -8.22 8.64
CA SER A 320 23.26 -6.83 9.11
C SER A 320 22.85 -6.69 10.59
N SER A 321 22.01 -7.60 11.09
CA SER A 321 21.52 -7.62 12.48
C SER A 321 22.56 -8.05 13.51
N THR A 322 23.74 -8.53 13.09
CA THR A 322 24.85 -8.86 14.01
C THR A 322 25.44 -7.62 14.71
N ASN A 323 25.03 -6.41 14.33
CA ASN A 323 25.41 -5.14 14.99
C ASN A 323 24.21 -4.22 15.33
N VAL A 324 22.96 -4.68 15.26
CA VAL A 324 21.78 -3.83 15.54
C VAL A 324 21.47 -3.82 17.03
N VAL A 325 21.80 -2.70 17.70
CA VAL A 325 21.30 -2.40 19.05
C VAL A 325 19.82 -2.09 18.95
N LEU A 326 19.00 -2.96 19.58
CA LEU A 326 17.55 -2.79 19.64
C LEU A 326 17.19 -1.48 20.35
N GLN A 327 16.27 -0.77 19.72
CA GLN A 327 16.04 0.66 19.84
C GLN A 327 14.92 0.96 20.84
N ASP A 328 15.19 0.74 22.14
CA ASP A 328 14.22 1.05 23.19
C ASP A 328 14.39 2.47 23.79
N ASP A 329 15.50 3.18 23.50
CA ASP A 329 15.77 4.51 24.05
C ASP A 329 15.93 5.60 22.95
N ILE A 330 14.84 6.35 22.75
CA ILE A 330 14.67 7.45 21.78
C ILE A 330 15.55 8.70 22.09
N ALA A 331 16.32 8.71 23.18
CA ALA A 331 17.35 9.74 23.40
C ALA A 331 18.47 9.70 22.35
N THR A 332 18.57 8.59 21.60
CA THR A 332 19.61 8.33 20.59
C THR A 332 19.17 8.70 19.16
N LEU A 333 17.98 9.27 18.96
CA LEU A 333 17.54 9.70 17.62
C LEU A 333 18.31 10.93 17.10
N LYS A 334 18.93 11.72 17.99
CA LYS A 334 19.83 12.81 17.60
C LYS A 334 21.16 12.34 16.98
N ALA A 335 21.43 11.03 16.99
CA ALA A 335 22.58 10.43 16.31
C ALA A 335 22.20 9.54 15.11
N SER A 336 20.90 9.32 14.85
CA SER A 336 20.42 8.32 13.87
C SER A 336 20.37 8.77 12.40
N THR A 337 20.89 9.95 12.06
CA THR A 337 21.36 10.21 10.69
C THR A 337 22.61 9.38 10.34
N GLN A 338 23.17 8.63 11.29
CA GLN A 338 24.07 7.52 11.04
C GLN A 338 23.40 6.21 11.47
N TRP A 339 22.60 5.65 10.57
CA TRP A 339 22.57 4.21 10.41
C TRP A 339 24.02 3.82 10.13
N SER A 340 24.69 3.24 11.12
CA SER A 340 26.11 2.88 10.99
C SER A 340 26.24 1.94 9.81
N ALA A 341 26.93 2.41 8.77
CA ALA A 341 27.30 1.62 7.61
C ALA A 341 27.69 0.21 8.04
N ILE A 342 27.06 -0.79 7.45
CA ILE A 342 27.32 -2.20 7.69
C ILE A 342 28.79 -2.45 7.37
N ASN A 343 29.64 -2.53 8.39
CA ASN A 343 31.00 -3.04 8.26
C ASN A 343 30.93 -4.57 8.25
N SER A 344 30.38 -5.15 7.17
CA SER A 344 30.76 -6.50 6.79
C SER A 344 32.15 -6.42 6.13
N PRO A 345 33.09 -7.33 6.41
CA PRO A 345 34.39 -7.35 5.75
C PRO A 345 34.31 -7.40 4.21
N ASP A 346 33.17 -7.86 3.66
CA ASP A 346 32.88 -7.85 2.23
C ASP A 346 32.24 -6.53 1.71
N ALA A 347 31.67 -5.69 2.58
CA ALA A 347 31.13 -4.37 2.21
C ALA A 347 32.25 -3.34 1.91
N LEU A 348 33.48 -3.62 2.34
CA LEU A 348 34.67 -2.85 1.96
C LEU A 348 35.13 -3.08 0.50
N LYS A 349 34.38 -3.88 -0.28
CA LYS A 349 34.65 -4.15 -1.71
C LYS A 349 33.57 -3.61 -2.66
N SER A 350 32.51 -2.97 -2.16
CA SER A 350 31.49 -2.37 -3.03
C SER A 350 31.81 -0.89 -3.29
N ASP A 351 31.82 -0.50 -4.57
CA ASP A 351 31.88 0.91 -5.00
C ASP A 351 30.58 1.70 -4.67
N GLU A 352 29.61 1.10 -3.97
CA GLU A 352 28.33 1.71 -3.60
C GLU A 352 28.49 2.73 -2.46
N THR A 353 27.85 3.91 -2.61
CA THR A 353 27.87 4.97 -1.57
C THR A 353 26.96 4.62 -0.38
N PRO A 354 27.20 5.18 0.83
CA PRO A 354 26.33 4.93 1.99
C PRO A 354 24.84 5.26 1.76
N VAL A 355 24.55 6.31 0.97
CA VAL A 355 23.18 6.71 0.61
C VAL A 355 22.54 5.67 -0.30
N SER A 356 23.26 5.24 -1.35
CA SER A 356 22.80 4.17 -2.25
C SER A 356 22.53 2.87 -1.49
N GLN A 357 23.39 2.54 -0.53
CA GLN A 357 23.22 1.38 0.33
C GLN A 357 21.96 1.50 1.20
N GLN A 358 21.71 2.65 1.81
CA GLN A 358 20.47 2.89 2.57
C GLN A 358 19.22 2.77 1.70
N ARG A 359 19.24 3.28 0.47
CA ARG A 359 18.12 3.17 -0.49
C ARG A 359 17.83 1.72 -0.85
N LYS A 360 18.88 0.95 -1.13
CA LYS A 360 18.82 -0.49 -1.37
C LYS A 360 18.21 -1.25 -0.19
N GLU A 361 18.57 -0.87 1.03
CA GLU A 361 18.01 -1.41 2.27
C GLU A 361 16.52 -1.11 2.42
N MET A 362 16.10 0.14 2.21
CA MET A 362 14.69 0.51 2.27
C MET A 362 13.86 -0.24 1.21
N ALA A 363 14.36 -0.34 -0.03
CA ALA A 363 13.72 -1.14 -1.07
C ALA A 363 13.65 -2.63 -0.71
N ALA A 364 14.67 -3.17 -0.04
CA ALA A 364 14.67 -4.54 0.46
C ALA A 364 13.61 -4.78 1.56
N VAL A 365 13.36 -3.80 2.45
CA VAL A 365 12.30 -3.89 3.46
C VAL A 365 10.92 -3.97 2.80
N VAL A 366 10.62 -3.08 1.84
CA VAL A 366 9.35 -3.07 1.09
C VAL A 366 9.12 -4.42 0.42
N LYS A 367 10.08 -4.86 -0.40
CA LYS A 367 9.98 -6.14 -1.13
C LYS A 367 9.83 -7.34 -0.20
N LEU A 368 10.49 -7.32 0.96
CA LEU A 368 10.36 -8.41 1.93
C LEU A 368 8.96 -8.46 2.55
N GLY A 369 8.38 -7.30 2.88
CA GLY A 369 7.01 -7.19 3.39
C GLY A 369 5.98 -7.73 2.39
N GLU A 370 5.97 -7.17 1.18
CA GLU A 370 5.04 -7.55 0.10
C GLU A 370 5.14 -9.06 -0.23
N ARG A 371 6.36 -9.61 -0.32
CA ARG A 371 6.54 -11.04 -0.63
C ARG A 371 6.14 -11.96 0.52
N ARG A 372 6.29 -11.53 1.77
CA ARG A 372 5.78 -12.31 2.91
C ARG A 372 4.26 -12.42 2.84
N ILE A 373 3.60 -11.32 2.51
CA ILE A 373 2.15 -11.26 2.35
C ILE A 373 1.69 -12.21 1.23
N LEU A 374 2.28 -12.13 0.03
CA LEU A 374 1.96 -13.03 -1.08
C LEU A 374 2.09 -14.51 -0.70
N LYS A 375 3.16 -14.88 0.02
CA LYS A 375 3.36 -16.26 0.49
C LYS A 375 2.34 -16.68 1.54
N ILE A 376 1.98 -15.80 2.47
CA ILE A 376 0.92 -16.04 3.46
C ILE A 376 -0.41 -16.24 2.74
N ALA A 377 -0.78 -15.36 1.81
CA ALA A 377 -2.01 -15.47 1.04
C ALA A 377 -2.09 -16.80 0.27
N SER A 378 -1.00 -17.21 -0.38
CA SER A 378 -0.88 -18.53 -1.02
C SER A 378 -1.12 -19.69 -0.03
N HIS A 379 -0.59 -19.58 1.18
CA HIS A 379 -0.79 -20.59 2.24
C HIS A 379 -2.26 -20.63 2.71
N VAL A 380 -2.89 -19.47 2.91
CA VAL A 380 -4.29 -19.34 3.32
C VAL A 380 -5.21 -19.98 2.29
N ILE A 381 -5.07 -19.67 0.99
CA ILE A 381 -5.87 -20.30 -0.08
C ILE A 381 -5.67 -21.82 -0.12
N LYS A 382 -4.42 -22.29 0.00
CA LYS A 382 -4.10 -23.74 0.06
C LYS A 382 -4.74 -24.45 1.26
N LYS A 383 -4.99 -23.74 2.36
CA LYS A 383 -5.70 -24.25 3.55
C LYS A 383 -7.21 -24.21 3.35
N ALA A 384 -7.75 -23.14 2.77
CA ALA A 384 -9.17 -22.98 2.48
C ALA A 384 -9.69 -24.10 1.56
N VAL A 385 -9.01 -24.37 0.45
CA VAL A 385 -9.42 -25.41 -0.51
C VAL A 385 -9.42 -26.82 0.11
N LYS A 386 -8.47 -27.12 1.01
CA LYS A 386 -8.43 -28.40 1.74
C LYS A 386 -9.61 -28.54 2.69
N THR A 387 -9.99 -27.44 3.34
CA THR A 387 -11.11 -27.40 4.28
C THR A 387 -12.43 -27.60 3.55
N GLU A 388 -12.63 -26.93 2.41
CA GLU A 388 -13.84 -27.09 1.60
C GLU A 388 -13.94 -28.51 0.99
N ALA A 389 -12.83 -29.07 0.52
CA ALA A 389 -12.79 -30.46 0.05
C ALA A 389 -13.19 -31.46 1.15
N ALA A 390 -12.77 -31.22 2.40
CA ALA A 390 -13.16 -32.05 3.54
C ALA A 390 -14.64 -31.88 3.91
N ALA A 391 -15.16 -30.64 3.89
CA ALA A 391 -16.57 -30.35 4.13
C ALA A 391 -17.47 -31.00 3.06
N SER A 392 -17.10 -30.88 1.79
CA SER A 392 -17.79 -31.51 0.66
C SER A 392 -17.81 -33.03 0.74
N LYS A 393 -16.71 -33.67 1.17
CA LYS A 393 -16.68 -35.13 1.44
C LYS A 393 -17.64 -35.54 2.55
N LYS A 394 -17.72 -34.77 3.65
CA LYS A 394 -18.66 -35.03 4.76
C LYS A 394 -20.12 -34.88 4.31
N ARG A 395 -20.45 -33.84 3.53
CA ARG A 395 -21.80 -33.64 2.97
C ARG A 395 -22.22 -34.81 2.06
N LYS A 396 -21.33 -35.28 1.18
CA LYS A 396 -21.58 -36.46 0.32
C LYS A 396 -21.80 -37.73 1.15
N ALA A 397 -20.99 -37.97 2.19
CA ALA A 397 -21.16 -39.13 3.07
C ALA A 397 -22.48 -39.10 3.87
N GLY A 398 -22.89 -37.93 4.37
CA GLY A 398 -24.17 -37.75 5.08
C GLY A 398 -25.39 -37.94 4.17
N SER A 399 -25.35 -37.45 2.93
CA SER A 399 -26.42 -37.63 1.95
C SER A 399 -26.62 -39.12 1.57
N VAL A 400 -25.52 -39.88 1.45
CA VAL A 400 -25.57 -41.34 1.18
C VAL A 400 -26.17 -42.13 2.35
N MET A 401 -25.99 -41.69 3.60
CA MET A 401 -26.63 -42.32 4.77
C MET A 401 -28.13 -42.04 4.86
N VAL A 402 -28.58 -40.83 4.50
CA VAL A 402 -30.02 -40.49 4.48
C VAL A 402 -30.76 -41.18 3.32
N GLY A 403 -30.09 -41.36 2.17
CA GLY A 403 -30.66 -42.06 1.01
C GLY A 403 -30.91 -43.56 1.20
N LYS A 404 -30.25 -44.22 2.18
CA LYS A 404 -30.48 -45.64 2.51
C LYS A 404 -31.62 -45.88 3.52
N GLY A 405 -32.23 -44.82 4.07
CA GLY A 405 -33.30 -44.90 5.08
C GLY A 405 -34.73 -44.88 4.57
N LYS A 406 -34.98 -44.56 3.29
CA LYS A 406 -36.32 -44.62 2.68
C LYS A 406 -36.54 -45.97 1.97
N LYS A 407 -36.66 -47.06 2.73
CA LYS A 407 -37.46 -48.21 2.27
C LYS A 407 -38.89 -47.97 2.72
N LEU A 408 -39.77 -47.80 1.74
CA LEU A 408 -41.22 -47.76 1.91
C LEU A 408 -41.68 -49.02 2.66
N SER A 409 -42.38 -48.83 3.77
CA SER A 409 -43.33 -49.79 4.35
C SER A 409 -44.73 -49.28 4.13
#